data_AF-A0A1I4RB18-F1
#
_entry.id   AF-A0A1I4RB18-F1
#
_cell.length_a   1.000
_cell.length_b   1.000
_cell.length_c   1.000
_cell.angle_alpha   90.00
_cell.angle_beta   90.00
_cell.angle_gamma   90.00
#
_symmetry.space_group_name_H-M   'P 1'
#
loop_
_entity.id
_entity.type
_entity.pdbx_description
1 polymer ?
#
loop_
_entity_poly.entity_id
_entity_poly.type
_entity_poly.pdbx_seq_one_letter_code
_entity_poly.pdbx_strand_id
1 'polypeptide(L)'
;MSVDPEVLVEMLKERLLVVQQMSAAQSWNLLNRQLAGGAEFEIQRIEQEIAATGDSHAFGHVIEEAHERLKEARAGMATCDAQCAALERRLEELDRCIATGR
;
A
#
# COMPACT_ATOMS: atom_id res chain seq x y z
N MET A 1 19.28 33.38 -11.34
CA MET A 1 19.85 33.20 -9.99
C MET A 1 20.26 31.74 -9.90
N SER A 2 21.52 31.41 -9.59
CA SER A 2 21.90 30.02 -9.32
C SER A 2 21.57 29.70 -7.88
N VAL A 3 20.92 28.56 -7.63
CA VAL A 3 20.73 28.04 -6.28
C VAL A 3 22.09 27.79 -5.66
N ASP A 4 22.20 28.09 -4.37
CA ASP A 4 23.36 27.74 -3.57
C ASP A 4 23.60 26.21 -3.70
N PRO A 5 24.79 25.76 -4.15
CA PRO A 5 25.10 24.35 -4.27
C PRO A 5 24.76 23.52 -3.02
N GLU A 6 24.89 24.09 -1.82
CA GLU A 6 24.54 23.40 -0.57
C GLU A 6 23.02 23.17 -0.46
N VAL A 7 22.21 24.18 -0.80
CA VAL A 7 20.74 24.08 -0.81
C VAL A 7 20.29 23.04 -1.83
N LEU A 8 20.88 23.02 -3.02
CA LEU A 8 20.57 22.03 -4.05
C LEU A 8 20.88 20.60 -3.58
N VAL A 9 22.01 20.39 -2.90
CA VAL A 9 22.38 19.08 -2.34
C VAL A 9 21.36 18.62 -1.30
N GLU A 10 20.91 19.50 -0.41
CA GLU A 10 19.88 19.14 0.57
C GLU A 10 18.54 18.79 -0.08
N MET A 11 18.11 19.52 -1.11
CA MET A 11 16.90 19.18 -1.87
C MET A 11 17.01 17.82 -2.56
N LEU A 12 18.18 17.48 -3.10
CA LEU A 12 18.42 16.16 -3.71
C LEU A 12 18.41 15.04 -2.68
N LYS A 13 18.92 15.28 -1.46
CA LYS A 13 18.82 14.31 -0.35
C LYS A 13 17.37 14.10 0.06
N GLU A 14 16.58 15.17 0.19
CA GLU A 14 15.17 15.07 0.51
C GLU A 14 14.40 14.31 -0.58
N ARG A 15 14.70 14.60 -1.85
CA ARG A 15 14.13 13.88 -3.00
C ARG A 15 14.42 12.38 -2.94
N LEU A 16 15.66 12.00 -2.62
CA LEU A 16 16.04 10.60 -2.47
C LEU A 16 15.28 9.93 -1.32
N LEU A 17 15.11 10.62 -0.19
CA LEU A 17 14.35 10.13 0.95
C LEU A 17 12.88 9.87 0.58
N VAL A 18 12.24 10.80 -0.13
CA VAL A 18 10.85 10.64 -0.60
C VAL A 18 10.71 9.40 -1.49
N VAL A 19 11.63 9.20 -2.44
CA VAL A 19 11.63 8.01 -3.32
C VAL A 19 11.80 6.71 -2.51
N GLN A 20 12.66 6.70 -1.49
CA GLN A 20 12.82 5.55 -0.60
C GLN A 20 11.54 5.25 0.19
N GLN A 21 10.88 6.28 0.71
CA GLN A 21 9.60 6.15 1.41
C GLN A 21 8.50 5.63 0.48
N MET A 22 8.45 6.09 -0.78
CA MET A 22 7.52 5.58 -1.78
C MET A 22 7.75 4.10 -2.06
N SER A 23 9.00 3.69 -2.24
CA SER A 23 9.35 2.28 -2.43
C SER A 23 8.91 1.41 -1.25
N ALA A 24 9.07 1.91 -0.02
CA ALA A 24 8.60 1.21 1.17
C ALA A 24 7.07 1.09 1.20
N ALA A 25 6.34 2.18 0.93
CA ALA A 25 4.88 2.17 0.87
C ALA A 25 4.35 1.22 -0.21
N GLN A 26 4.98 1.18 -1.39
CA GLN A 26 4.63 0.25 -2.47
C GLN A 26 4.89 -1.21 -2.09
N SER A 27 5.99 -1.50 -1.39
CA SER A 27 6.29 -2.85 -0.89
C SER A 27 5.24 -3.32 0.12
N TRP A 28 4.83 -2.45 1.04
CA TRP A 28 3.74 -2.73 1.97
C TRP A 28 2.40 -2.92 1.25
N ASN A 29 2.12 -2.13 0.21
CA ASN A 29 0.92 -2.32 -0.60
C ASN A 29 0.91 -3.68 -1.30
N LEU A 30 2.05 -4.11 -1.85
CA LEU A 30 2.20 -5.43 -2.45
C LEU A 30 1.94 -6.56 -1.44
N LEU A 31 2.46 -6.44 -0.21
CA LEU A 31 2.17 -7.39 0.85
C LEU A 31 0.67 -7.45 1.15
N ASN A 32 0.02 -6.30 1.35
CA ASN A 32 -1.42 -6.25 1.60
C ASN A 32 -2.23 -6.86 0.44
N ARG A 33 -1.80 -6.66 -0.81
CA ARG A 33 -2.42 -7.29 -1.97
C ARG A 33 -2.29 -8.82 -1.95
N GLN A 34 -1.13 -9.34 -1.55
CA GLN A 34 -0.92 -10.79 -1.40
C GLN A 34 -1.79 -11.37 -0.27
N LEU A 35 -1.88 -10.68 0.86
CA LEU A 35 -2.73 -11.07 1.99
C LEU A 35 -4.21 -11.06 1.61
N ALA A 36 -4.68 -10.02 0.91
CA ALA A 36 -6.05 -9.94 0.40
C ALA A 36 -6.36 -11.10 -0.56
N GLY A 37 -5.47 -11.39 -1.50
CA GLY A 37 -5.65 -12.51 -2.44
C GLY A 37 -5.69 -13.87 -1.73
N GLY A 38 -4.87 -14.07 -0.69
CA GLY A 38 -4.92 -15.28 0.14
C GLY A 38 -6.26 -15.42 0.87
N ALA A 39 -6.75 -14.34 1.48
CA ALA A 39 -8.05 -14.34 2.16
C ALA A 39 -9.23 -14.57 1.19
N GLU A 40 -9.20 -13.97 0.01
CA GLU A 40 -10.22 -14.18 -1.05
C GLU A 40 -10.25 -15.65 -1.51
N PHE A 41 -9.09 -16.26 -1.70
CA PHE A 41 -9.01 -17.69 -2.05
C PHE A 41 -9.57 -18.58 -0.94
N GLU A 42 -9.25 -18.28 0.32
CA GLU A 42 -9.78 -19.03 1.46
C GLU A 42 -11.30 -18.91 1.59
N ILE A 43 -11.87 -17.72 1.42
CA ILE A 43 -13.32 -17.48 1.41
C ILE A 43 -13.98 -18.35 0.32
N GLN A 44 -13.48 -18.27 -0.92
CA GLN A 44 -14.03 -19.04 -2.04
C GLN A 44 -13.97 -20.55 -1.80
N ARG A 45 -12.86 -21.03 -1.23
CA ARG A 45 -12.71 -22.45 -0.88
C ARG A 45 -13.74 -22.88 0.16
N ILE A 46 -13.97 -22.05 1.18
CA ILE A 46 -14.96 -22.35 2.23
C ILE A 46 -16.37 -22.32 1.66
N GLU A 47 -16.72 -21.33 0.84
CA GLU A 47 -18.02 -21.24 0.16
C GLU A 47 -18.31 -22.47 -0.70
N GLN A 48 -17.30 -22.98 -1.42
CA GLN A 48 -17.41 -24.21 -2.20
C GLN A 48 -17.64 -25.45 -1.33
N GLU A 49 -16.95 -25.56 -0.21
CA GLU A 49 -17.12 -26.67 0.73
C GLU A 49 -18.52 -26.66 1.36
N ILE A 50 -19.02 -25.47 1.73
CA ILE A 50 -20.40 -25.29 2.22
C ILE A 50 -21.40 -25.71 1.14
N ALA A 51 -21.19 -25.31 -0.12
CA ALA A 51 -22.07 -25.69 -1.21
C ALA A 51 -22.05 -27.21 -1.49
N ALA A 52 -20.90 -27.87 -1.30
CA ALA A 52 -20.74 -29.30 -1.51
C ALA A 52 -21.34 -30.15 -0.37
N THR A 53 -21.19 -29.70 0.88
CA THR A 53 -21.55 -30.49 2.08
C THR A 53 -22.88 -30.08 2.72
N GLY A 54 -23.31 -28.83 2.49
CA GLY A 54 -24.44 -28.21 3.18
C GLY A 54 -24.16 -27.85 4.64
N ASP A 55 -22.96 -28.08 5.16
CA ASP A 55 -22.62 -27.86 6.57
C ASP A 55 -22.05 -26.46 6.81
N SER A 56 -22.90 -25.44 6.68
CA SER A 56 -22.49 -24.05 6.92
C SER A 56 -22.07 -23.79 8.37
N HIS A 57 -22.58 -24.55 9.33
CA HIS A 57 -22.29 -24.35 10.75
C HIS A 57 -20.84 -24.70 11.08
N ALA A 58 -20.27 -25.74 10.45
CA ALA A 58 -18.88 -26.13 10.66
C ALA A 58 -17.87 -25.05 10.23
N PHE A 59 -18.25 -24.14 9.32
CA PHE A 59 -17.34 -23.16 8.71
C PHE A 59 -17.53 -21.71 9.15
N GLY A 60 -18.56 -21.40 9.93
CA GLY A 60 -18.94 -20.02 10.28
C GLY A 60 -17.80 -19.17 10.84
N HIS A 61 -17.07 -19.68 11.84
CA HIS A 61 -15.95 -18.95 12.43
C HIS A 61 -14.80 -18.72 11.42
N VAL A 62 -14.50 -19.72 10.59
CA VAL A 62 -13.35 -19.65 9.67
C VAL A 62 -13.61 -18.67 8.53
N ILE A 63 -14.86 -18.60 8.02
CA ILE A 63 -15.22 -17.63 6.98
C ILE A 63 -15.24 -16.20 7.52
N GLU A 64 -15.71 -15.99 8.75
CA GLU A 64 -15.65 -14.68 9.43
C GLU A 64 -14.21 -14.21 9.61
N GLU A 65 -13.31 -15.08 10.07
CA GLU A 65 -11.89 -14.76 10.23
C GLU A 65 -11.22 -14.42 8.88
N ALA A 66 -11.56 -15.14 7.81
CA ALA A 66 -11.07 -14.84 6.46
C ALA A 66 -11.58 -13.48 5.96
N HIS A 67 -12.84 -13.13 6.24
CA HIS A 67 -13.39 -11.82 5.91
C HIS A 67 -12.72 -10.68 6.67
N GLU A 68 -12.41 -10.85 7.97
CA GLU A 68 -11.71 -9.79 8.73
C GLU A 68 -10.29 -9.59 8.20
N ARG A 69 -9.54 -10.66 7.93
CA ARG A 69 -8.21 -10.56 7.28
C ARG A 69 -8.28 -9.84 5.93
N LEU A 70 -9.30 -10.13 5.11
CA LEU A 70 -9.50 -9.44 3.84
C LEU A 70 -9.76 -7.95 4.02
N LYS A 71 -10.59 -7.59 5.00
CA LYS A 71 -10.91 -6.20 5.34
C LYS A 71 -9.69 -5.44 5.85
N GLU A 72 -8.91 -6.05 6.75
CA GLU A 72 -7.65 -5.48 7.25
C GLU A 72 -6.65 -5.24 6.12
N ALA A 73 -6.43 -6.24 5.25
CA ALA A 73 -5.54 -6.12 4.11
C ALA A 73 -5.98 -4.98 3.17
N ARG A 74 -7.28 -4.86 2.86
CA ARG A 74 -7.82 -3.76 2.04
C ARG A 74 -7.66 -2.39 2.69
N ALA A 75 -7.83 -2.28 4.01
CA ALA A 75 -7.55 -1.05 4.74
C ALA A 75 -6.06 -0.68 4.71
N GLY A 76 -5.18 -1.69 4.80
CA GLY A 76 -3.75 -1.54 4.61
C GLY A 76 -3.39 -1.00 3.21
N MET A 77 -3.98 -1.56 2.15
CA MET A 77 -3.81 -1.07 0.78
C MET A 77 -4.21 0.41 0.65
N ALA A 78 -5.40 0.77 1.14
CA ALA A 78 -5.89 2.15 1.08
C ALA A 78 -4.95 3.13 1.82
N THR A 79 -4.37 2.70 2.93
CA THR A 79 -3.37 3.49 3.67
C THR A 79 -2.10 3.67 2.86
N CYS A 80 -1.58 2.61 2.24
CA CYS A 80 -0.41 2.70 1.38
C CYS A 80 -0.66 3.58 0.15
N ASP A 81 -1.82 3.47 -0.49
CA ASP A 81 -2.19 4.31 -1.64
C ASP A 81 -2.24 5.80 -1.26
N ALA A 82 -2.84 6.13 -0.11
CA ALA A 82 -2.88 7.49 0.40
C ALA A 82 -1.47 8.04 0.72
N GLN A 83 -0.59 7.20 1.27
CA GLN A 83 0.81 7.55 1.52
C GLN A 83 1.57 7.80 0.21
N CYS A 84 1.44 6.92 -0.78
CA CYS A 84 2.04 7.10 -2.10
C CYS A 84 1.59 8.41 -2.75
N ALA A 85 0.29 8.69 -2.77
CA ALA A 85 -0.25 9.93 -3.34
C ALA A 85 0.22 11.21 -2.62
N ALA A 86 0.52 11.14 -1.33
CA ALA A 86 1.12 12.24 -0.59
C ALA A 86 2.60 12.43 -0.97
N LEU A 87 3.36 11.34 -1.06
CA LEU A 87 4.77 11.35 -1.42
C LEU A 87 5.01 11.79 -2.88
N GLU A 88 4.15 11.37 -3.81
CA GLU A 88 4.17 11.80 -5.21
C GLU A 88 4.04 13.32 -5.32
N ARG A 89 3.06 13.92 -4.63
CA ARG A 89 2.91 15.38 -4.59
C ARG A 89 4.13 16.08 -4.02
N ARG A 90 4.75 15.52 -2.98
CA ARG A 90 5.98 16.08 -2.40
C ARG A 90 7.16 15.98 -3.38
N LEU A 91 7.28 14.85 -4.08
CA LEU A 91 8.31 14.65 -5.08
C LEU A 91 8.17 15.65 -6.25
N GLU A 92 6.95 15.85 -6.74
CA GLU A 92 6.65 16.84 -7.79
C GLU A 92 7.01 18.28 -7.36
N GLU A 93 6.75 18.62 -6.09
CA GLU A 93 7.13 19.92 -5.54
C GLU A 93 8.65 20.09 -5.49
N LEU A 94 9.37 19.10 -4.97
CA LEU A 94 10.83 19.10 -4.93
C LEU A 94 11.43 19.20 -6.33
N ASP A 95 10.93 18.42 -7.29
CA ASP A 95 11.37 18.44 -8.68
C ASP A 95 11.17 19.82 -9.32
N ARG A 96 10.04 20.49 -9.02
CA ARG A 96 9.78 21.85 -9.48
C ARG A 96 10.72 22.88 -8.86
N CYS A 97 10.98 22.78 -7.56
CA CYS A 97 11.89 23.70 -6.87
C CYS A 97 13.32 23.55 -7.41
N ILE A 98 13.82 22.32 -7.53
CA ILE A 98 15.12 22.00 -8.12
C ILE A 98 15.21 22.56 -9.55
N ALA A 99 14.21 22.31 -10.40
CA ALA A 99 14.21 22.76 -11.79
C ALA A 99 14.14 24.29 -11.94
N THR A 100 13.42 24.98 -11.06
CA THR A 100 13.27 26.44 -11.12
C THR A 100 14.33 27.19 -10.32
N GLY A 101 15.19 26.46 -9.62
CA GLY A 101 16.21 27.03 -8.77
C GLY A 101 15.62 27.83 -7.59
N ARG A 102 14.54 27.32 -7.00
CA ARG A 102 13.84 27.91 -5.85
C ARG A 102 13.99 27.05 -4.61
#